data_AF-A0A4V1UBN7-F1
#
_entry.id   AF-A0A4V1UBN7-F1
#
_cell.length_a   1.000
_cell.length_b   1.000
_cell.length_c   1.000
_cell.angle_alpha   90.00
_cell.angle_beta   90.00
_cell.angle_gamma   90.00
#
_symmetry.space_group_name_H-M   'P 1'
#
loop_
_entity.id
_entity.type
_entity.pdbx_description
1 polymer ?
#
loop_
_entity_poly.entity_id
_entity_poly.type
_entity_poly.pdbx_seq_one_letter_code
_entity_poly.pdbx_strand_id
1 'polypeptide(L)'
;MLIDLRSDTVTKPTAGMLQAMQAAPVGDDVFGEDPTVNALEEKTAALFGMQAGLFCPSGTMTNQIAMKLHTQPGDEVICDRLSHIYNYEGGGIAFNSACSVRLLNGDRGRISASQVAENINDDNVHFARTSLVSLENTVNKGGGCFYTTNKIAEIAAVCKNRGLALHL
;
A
#
# COMPACT_ATOMS: atom_id res chain seq x y z
N MET A 1 18.65 -25.14 -17.99
CA MET A 1 18.31 -23.87 -17.31
C MET A 1 16.80 -23.83 -17.16
N LEU A 2 16.28 -23.69 -15.95
CA LEU A 2 14.84 -23.52 -15.73
C LEU A 2 14.51 -22.04 -16.01
N ILE A 3 13.63 -21.77 -16.97
CA ILE A 3 13.11 -20.42 -17.25
C ILE A 3 11.79 -20.30 -16.48
N ASP A 4 11.74 -19.41 -15.49
CA ASP A 4 10.57 -19.19 -14.64
C ASP A 4 9.99 -17.80 -14.90
N LEU A 5 8.81 -17.74 -15.52
CA LEU A 5 8.10 -16.51 -15.88
C LEU A 5 6.85 -16.30 -15.02
N ARG A 6 6.75 -16.95 -13.86
CA ARG A 6 5.56 -16.87 -13.00
C ARG A 6 5.43 -15.53 -12.28
N SER A 7 6.53 -15.00 -11.74
CA SER A 7 6.59 -13.73 -10.99
C SER A 7 8.05 -13.33 -10.74
N ASP A 8 8.28 -12.04 -10.56
CA ASP A 8 9.53 -11.45 -10.05
C ASP A 8 9.87 -11.85 -8.59
N THR A 9 8.89 -12.29 -7.80
CA THR A 9 9.08 -12.81 -6.44
C THR A 9 9.95 -14.08 -6.37
N VAL A 10 10.19 -14.75 -7.50
CA VAL A 10 11.06 -15.96 -7.56
C VAL A 10 12.56 -15.62 -7.59
N THR A 11 12.91 -14.33 -7.58
CA THR A 11 14.29 -13.85 -7.53
C THR A 11 15.05 -14.43 -6.34
N LYS A 12 16.34 -14.70 -6.54
CA LYS A 12 17.23 -15.22 -5.50
C LYS A 12 18.28 -14.17 -5.16
N PRO A 13 18.75 -14.10 -3.90
CA PRO A 13 19.83 -13.19 -3.52
C PRO A 13 21.06 -13.39 -4.39
N THR A 14 21.65 -12.29 -4.84
CA THR A 14 22.95 -12.29 -5.52
C THR A 14 24.08 -12.59 -4.54
N ALA A 15 25.27 -12.95 -5.03
CA ALA A 15 26.43 -13.15 -4.15
C ALA A 15 26.75 -11.91 -3.30
N GLY A 16 26.62 -10.70 -3.86
CA GLY A 16 26.82 -9.45 -3.12
C GLY A 16 25.76 -9.23 -2.04
N MET A 17 24.49 -9.57 -2.31
CA MET A 17 23.43 -9.54 -1.28
C MET A 17 23.73 -10.51 -0.15
N LEU A 18 24.14 -11.74 -0.44
CA LEU A 18 24.50 -12.73 0.57
C LEU A 18 25.68 -12.28 1.45
N GLN A 19 26.70 -11.68 0.85
CA GLN A 19 27.84 -11.11 1.58
C GLN A 19 27.41 -9.95 2.49
N ALA A 20 26.56 -9.05 1.99
CA ALA A 20 26.03 -7.94 2.78
C ALA A 20 25.18 -8.45 3.97
N MET A 21 24.31 -9.45 3.74
CA MET A 21 23.52 -10.07 4.80
C MET A 21 24.40 -10.72 5.87
N GLN A 22 25.47 -11.43 5.47
CA GLN A 22 26.36 -12.10 6.41
C GLN A 22 27.20 -11.12 7.24
N ALA A 23 27.53 -9.95 6.66
CA ALA A 23 28.38 -8.95 7.30
C ALA A 23 27.60 -7.83 8.02
N ALA A 24 26.25 -7.85 7.96
CA ALA A 24 25.43 -6.79 8.52
C ALA A 24 25.57 -6.70 10.05
N PRO A 25 25.82 -5.50 10.63
CA PRO A 25 25.64 -5.30 12.06
C PRO A 25 24.15 -5.40 12.40
N VAL A 26 23.83 -6.17 13.43
CA VAL A 26 22.44 -6.43 13.84
C VAL A 26 22.23 -6.10 15.30
N GLY A 27 20.97 -5.96 15.70
CA GLY A 27 20.55 -5.68 17.07
C GLY A 27 19.13 -6.16 17.32
N ASP A 28 18.57 -5.78 18.48
CA ASP A 28 17.17 -6.04 18.78
C ASP A 28 16.30 -4.90 18.23
N ASP A 29 15.57 -5.19 17.15
CA ASP A 29 14.69 -4.23 16.46
C ASP A 29 13.53 -3.75 17.34
N VAL A 30 13.08 -4.55 18.32
CA VAL A 30 12.01 -4.14 19.26
C VAL A 30 12.47 -2.96 20.13
N PHE A 31 13.76 -2.90 20.44
CA PHE A 31 14.37 -1.78 21.15
C PHE A 31 14.92 -0.69 20.22
N GLY A 32 14.79 -0.84 18.89
CA GLY A 32 15.34 0.07 17.89
C GLY A 32 16.86 0.01 17.78
N GLU A 33 17.47 -1.10 18.20
CA GLU A 33 18.93 -1.24 18.31
C GLU A 33 19.56 -1.92 17.10
N ASP A 34 18.79 -2.32 16.07
CA ASP A 34 19.34 -2.90 14.84
C ASP A 34 19.83 -1.79 13.87
N PRO A 35 21.16 -1.62 13.69
CA PRO A 35 21.68 -0.52 12.88
C PRO A 35 21.38 -0.69 11.39
N THR A 36 21.21 -1.91 10.91
CA THR A 36 20.95 -2.19 9.50
C THR A 36 19.49 -1.91 9.16
N VAL A 37 18.55 -2.26 10.04
CA VAL A 37 17.13 -1.90 9.88
C VAL A 37 16.96 -0.38 9.93
N ASN A 38 17.52 0.28 10.94
CA ASN A 38 17.45 1.75 11.06
C ASN A 38 17.97 2.45 9.80
N ALA A 39 19.13 2.04 9.28
CA ALA A 39 19.69 2.60 8.07
C ALA A 39 18.83 2.35 6.81
N LEU A 40 18.16 1.20 6.73
CA LEU A 40 17.21 0.90 5.64
C LEU A 40 15.98 1.82 5.71
N GLU A 41 15.41 1.99 6.89
CA GLU A 41 14.22 2.82 7.12
C GLU A 41 14.52 4.30 6.86
N GLU A 42 15.62 4.83 7.40
CA GLU A 42 16.07 6.21 7.16
C GLU A 42 16.30 6.49 5.68
N LYS A 43 17.02 5.60 5.00
CA LYS A 43 17.29 5.73 3.56
C LYS A 43 15.99 5.71 2.76
N THR A 44 15.06 4.83 3.11
CA THR A 44 13.77 4.70 2.43
C THR A 44 12.91 5.94 2.65
N ALA A 45 12.82 6.44 3.89
CA ALA A 45 12.13 7.67 4.23
C ALA A 45 12.66 8.86 3.41
N ALA A 46 13.99 9.03 3.38
CA ALA A 46 14.65 10.08 2.62
C ALA A 46 14.37 9.98 1.11
N LEU A 47 14.37 8.77 0.54
CA LEU A 47 14.10 8.54 -0.87
C LEU A 47 12.68 8.98 -1.28
N PHE A 48 11.71 8.75 -0.41
CA PHE A 48 10.31 9.12 -0.65
C PHE A 48 9.94 10.51 -0.10
N GLY A 49 10.88 11.23 0.52
CA GLY A 49 10.61 12.52 1.15
C GLY A 49 9.66 12.43 2.35
N MET A 50 9.65 11.27 3.03
CA MET A 50 8.81 10.99 4.20
C MET A 50 9.59 11.21 5.50
N GLN A 51 8.86 11.43 6.59
CA GLN A 51 9.46 11.67 7.91
C GLN A 51 10.05 10.40 8.55
N ALA A 52 9.53 9.22 8.18
CA ALA A 52 9.94 7.93 8.71
C ALA A 52 9.69 6.81 7.69
N GLY A 53 10.39 5.69 7.87
CA GLY A 53 10.16 4.42 7.18
C GLY A 53 9.85 3.33 8.21
N LEU A 54 9.32 2.20 7.75
CA LEU A 54 9.12 1.02 8.58
C LEU A 54 9.39 -0.23 7.75
N PHE A 55 10.36 -1.05 8.17
CA PHE A 55 10.60 -2.34 7.58
C PHE A 55 9.52 -3.33 8.02
N CYS A 56 9.05 -4.16 7.09
CA CYS A 56 8.07 -5.19 7.37
C CYS A 56 8.44 -6.49 6.65
N PRO A 57 8.08 -7.66 7.19
CA PRO A 57 8.36 -8.95 6.57
C PRO A 57 7.71 -9.17 5.19
N SER A 58 6.62 -8.47 4.86
CA SER A 58 5.93 -8.64 3.58
C SER A 58 5.12 -7.41 3.16
N GLY A 59 4.85 -7.29 1.85
CA GLY A 59 3.97 -6.26 1.30
C GLY A 59 2.52 -6.37 1.80
N THR A 60 2.05 -7.57 2.13
CA THR A 60 0.75 -7.74 2.79
C THR A 60 0.76 -7.09 4.18
N MET A 61 1.82 -7.27 4.97
CA MET A 61 1.88 -6.63 6.29
C MET A 61 1.95 -5.11 6.19
N THR A 62 2.72 -4.55 5.25
CA THR A 62 2.79 -3.10 5.05
C THR A 62 1.43 -2.51 4.71
N ASN A 63 0.69 -3.13 3.76
CA ASN A 63 -0.65 -2.69 3.40
C ASN A 63 -1.62 -2.79 4.58
N GLN A 64 -1.61 -3.91 5.30
CA GLN A 64 -2.52 -4.11 6.44
C GLN A 64 -2.26 -3.14 7.60
N ILE A 65 -0.98 -2.80 7.87
CA ILE A 65 -0.63 -1.75 8.83
C ILE A 65 -1.14 -0.38 8.33
N ALA A 66 -0.93 -0.04 7.05
CA ALA A 66 -1.43 1.22 6.49
C ALA A 66 -2.95 1.33 6.60
N MET A 67 -3.69 0.25 6.29
CA MET A 67 -5.15 0.21 6.49
C MET A 67 -5.50 0.49 7.95
N LYS A 68 -4.84 -0.21 8.89
CA LYS A 68 -5.12 -0.08 10.32
C LYS A 68 -4.84 1.33 10.87
N LEU A 69 -3.80 1.99 10.37
CA LEU A 69 -3.41 3.34 10.78
C LEU A 69 -4.36 4.41 10.24
N HIS A 70 -4.89 4.22 9.04
CA HIS A 70 -5.71 5.23 8.35
C HIS A 70 -7.22 5.07 8.53
N THR A 71 -7.67 4.03 9.24
CA THR A 71 -9.09 3.70 9.38
C THR A 71 -9.49 3.40 10.82
N GLN A 72 -10.80 3.34 11.07
CA GLN A 72 -11.42 2.78 12.27
C GLN A 72 -12.37 1.64 11.91
N PRO A 73 -12.67 0.70 12.83
CA PRO A 73 -13.71 -0.30 12.61
C PRO A 73 -15.03 0.34 12.14
N GLY A 74 -15.58 -0.16 11.04
CA GLY A 74 -16.78 0.38 10.40
C GLY A 74 -16.55 1.45 9.32
N ASP A 75 -15.29 1.89 9.13
CA ASP A 75 -14.93 2.74 8.00
C ASP A 75 -14.94 1.98 6.66
N GLU A 76 -14.85 2.73 5.58
CA GLU A 76 -14.77 2.23 4.21
C GLU A 76 -13.47 2.65 3.52
N VAL A 77 -12.85 1.69 2.82
CA VAL A 77 -11.69 1.90 1.94
C VAL A 77 -12.12 1.88 0.48
N ILE A 78 -11.84 2.95 -0.27
CA ILE A 78 -11.99 2.96 -1.73
C ILE A 78 -10.74 2.37 -2.37
N CYS A 79 -10.91 1.38 -3.25
CA CYS A 79 -9.85 0.88 -4.11
C CYS A 79 -10.41 0.32 -5.42
N ASP A 80 -9.54 -0.01 -6.37
CA ASP A 80 -9.96 -0.72 -7.58
C ASP A 80 -10.26 -2.20 -7.31
N ARG A 81 -11.26 -2.76 -8.01
CA ARG A 81 -11.61 -4.19 -7.93
C ARG A 81 -10.48 -5.16 -8.25
N LEU A 82 -9.44 -4.73 -8.95
CA LEU A 82 -8.25 -5.51 -9.30
C LEU A 82 -7.13 -5.40 -8.26
N SER A 83 -7.26 -4.51 -7.28
CA SER A 83 -6.17 -4.20 -6.35
C SER A 83 -5.78 -5.39 -5.47
N HIS A 84 -4.50 -5.48 -5.16
CA HIS A 84 -3.86 -6.51 -4.35
C HIS A 84 -4.45 -6.56 -2.95
N ILE A 85 -4.67 -5.40 -2.32
CA ILE A 85 -5.23 -5.30 -0.96
C ILE A 85 -6.62 -5.95 -0.84
N TYR A 86 -7.36 -6.02 -1.96
CA TYR A 86 -8.65 -6.67 -2.02
C TYR A 86 -8.56 -8.14 -2.44
N ASN A 87 -7.78 -8.45 -3.48
CA ASN A 87 -7.79 -9.77 -4.11
C ASN A 87 -6.86 -10.81 -3.46
N TYR A 88 -5.74 -10.37 -2.88
CA TYR A 88 -4.58 -11.23 -2.61
C TYR A 88 -4.07 -11.16 -1.17
N GLU A 89 -4.83 -10.55 -0.27
CA GLU A 89 -4.45 -10.38 1.14
C GLU A 89 -5.42 -11.11 2.09
N GLY A 90 -6.09 -12.15 1.59
CA GLY A 90 -6.88 -13.07 2.40
C GLY A 90 -8.08 -12.43 3.12
N GLY A 91 -8.60 -11.31 2.62
CA GLY A 91 -9.64 -10.54 3.31
C GLY A 91 -9.12 -9.72 4.49
N GLY A 92 -7.82 -9.43 4.54
CA GLY A 92 -7.16 -8.76 5.65
C GLY A 92 -7.81 -7.43 6.06
N ILE A 93 -8.29 -6.62 5.11
CA ILE A 93 -8.96 -5.34 5.40
C ILE A 93 -10.13 -5.55 6.38
N ALA A 94 -10.96 -6.57 6.13
CA ALA A 94 -12.10 -6.89 6.97
C ALA A 94 -11.67 -7.49 8.32
N PHE A 95 -10.68 -8.37 8.33
CA PHE A 95 -10.25 -9.04 9.57
C PHE A 95 -9.44 -8.14 10.51
N ASN A 96 -8.41 -7.46 9.99
CA ASN A 96 -7.48 -6.67 10.80
C ASN A 96 -8.01 -5.28 11.14
N SER A 97 -8.75 -4.66 10.21
CA SER A 97 -9.21 -3.27 10.31
C SER A 97 -10.72 -3.14 10.46
N ALA A 98 -11.49 -4.23 10.30
CA ALA A 98 -12.95 -4.22 10.38
C ALA A 98 -13.62 -3.17 9.47
N CYS A 99 -13.03 -2.96 8.29
CA CYS A 99 -13.50 -1.99 7.31
C CYS A 99 -14.28 -2.65 6.18
N SER A 100 -15.24 -1.92 5.62
CA SER A 100 -15.85 -2.24 4.33
C SER A 100 -14.95 -1.76 3.18
N VAL A 101 -15.28 -2.20 1.96
CA VAL A 101 -14.52 -1.83 0.76
C VAL A 101 -15.47 -1.34 -0.33
N ARG A 102 -15.16 -0.17 -0.90
CA ARG A 102 -15.80 0.41 -2.08
C ARG A 102 -14.96 0.08 -3.31
N LEU A 103 -15.41 -0.91 -4.07
CA LEU A 103 -14.70 -1.35 -5.26
C LEU A 103 -15.10 -0.50 -6.46
N LEU A 104 -14.11 0.17 -7.05
CA LEU A 104 -14.25 0.87 -8.32
C LEU A 104 -13.79 -0.01 -9.48
N ASN A 105 -14.22 0.36 -10.69
CA ASN A 105 -13.79 -0.28 -11.93
C ASN A 105 -13.05 0.76 -12.78
N GLY A 106 -11.77 0.93 -12.50
CA GLY A 106 -10.86 1.83 -13.19
C GLY A 106 -10.29 1.22 -14.48
N ASP A 107 -9.64 2.06 -15.29
CA ASP A 107 -8.99 1.65 -16.53
C ASP A 107 -7.74 0.80 -16.22
N ARG A 108 -7.88 -0.53 -16.40
CA ARG A 108 -6.85 -1.53 -16.05
C ARG A 108 -6.40 -1.40 -14.59
N GLY A 109 -7.31 -1.04 -13.70
CA GLY A 109 -7.04 -0.82 -12.28
C GLY A 109 -6.65 0.61 -11.92
N ARG A 110 -6.69 1.54 -12.89
CA ARG A 110 -6.45 2.96 -12.66
C ARG A 110 -7.77 3.71 -12.45
N ILE A 111 -8.05 4.08 -11.21
CA ILE A 111 -9.22 4.89 -10.86
C ILE A 111 -8.94 6.37 -11.12
N SER A 112 -9.96 7.14 -11.50
CA SER A 112 -9.83 8.59 -11.68
C SER A 112 -10.23 9.37 -10.42
N ALA A 113 -9.80 10.63 -10.35
CA ALA A 113 -10.24 11.56 -9.31
C ALA A 113 -11.78 11.75 -9.30
N SER A 114 -12.43 11.74 -10.48
CA SER A 114 -13.89 11.82 -10.57
C SER A 114 -14.57 10.58 -9.99
N GLN A 115 -14.08 9.38 -10.33
CA GLN A 115 -14.60 8.12 -9.77
C GLN A 115 -14.45 8.09 -8.25
N VAL A 116 -13.32 8.56 -7.71
CA VAL A 116 -13.15 8.71 -6.26
C VAL A 116 -14.19 9.67 -5.69
N ALA A 117 -14.30 10.89 -6.24
CA ALA A 117 -15.21 11.91 -5.72
C ALA A 117 -16.69 11.48 -5.71
N GLU A 118 -17.12 10.72 -6.71
CA GLU A 118 -18.50 10.21 -6.85
C GLU A 118 -18.81 9.03 -5.91
N ASN A 119 -17.81 8.42 -5.30
CA ASN A 119 -17.96 7.21 -4.47
C ASN A 119 -17.58 7.42 -3.00
N ILE A 120 -17.38 8.67 -2.57
CA ILE A 120 -17.27 9.03 -1.15
C ILE A 120 -18.69 9.05 -0.58
N ASN A 121 -18.93 8.30 0.50
CA ASN A 121 -20.25 8.30 1.14
C ASN A 121 -20.52 9.66 1.81
N ASP A 122 -21.78 10.10 1.74
CA ASP A 122 -22.27 11.24 2.53
C ASP A 122 -22.29 10.91 4.03
N ASP A 123 -22.31 11.95 4.86
CA ASP A 123 -22.51 11.80 6.32
C ASP A 123 -23.95 11.34 6.61
N ASN A 124 -24.13 10.03 6.71
CA ASN A 124 -25.41 9.38 6.89
C ASN A 124 -25.25 8.12 7.77
N VAL A 125 -26.14 7.95 8.74
CA VAL A 125 -26.13 6.82 9.70
C VAL A 125 -26.18 5.44 9.04
N HIS A 126 -26.65 5.34 7.79
CA HIS A 126 -26.74 4.08 7.06
C HIS A 126 -25.46 3.70 6.31
N PHE A 127 -24.52 4.64 6.13
CA PHE A 127 -23.33 4.43 5.31
C PHE A 127 -22.07 4.28 6.17
N ALA A 128 -21.15 3.43 5.71
CA ALA A 128 -19.81 3.39 6.27
C ALA A 128 -19.08 4.70 5.94
N ARG A 129 -18.32 5.24 6.88
CA ARG A 129 -17.55 6.46 6.65
C ARG A 129 -16.38 6.15 5.71
N THR A 130 -16.35 6.74 4.53
CA THR A 130 -15.16 6.69 3.67
C THR A 130 -14.02 7.44 4.36
N SER A 131 -12.90 6.78 4.62
CA SER A 131 -11.74 7.41 5.29
C SER A 131 -10.43 7.25 4.53
N LEU A 132 -10.35 6.29 3.61
CA LEU A 132 -9.12 5.97 2.89
C LEU A 132 -9.39 5.66 1.41
N VAL A 133 -8.52 6.19 0.55
CA VAL A 133 -8.37 5.75 -0.84
C VAL A 133 -7.03 5.01 -0.96
N SER A 134 -7.04 3.80 -1.51
CA SER A 134 -5.84 3.04 -1.82
C SER A 134 -5.64 2.91 -3.32
N LEU A 135 -4.46 3.28 -3.78
CA LEU A 135 -4.01 3.08 -5.15
C LEU A 135 -3.03 1.90 -5.21
N GLU A 136 -2.75 1.41 -6.41
CA GLU A 136 -1.73 0.38 -6.64
C GLU A 136 -0.88 0.83 -7.83
N ASN A 137 0.44 0.93 -7.66
CA ASN A 137 1.32 1.37 -8.72
C ASN A 137 2.68 0.65 -8.64
N THR A 138 3.04 -0.22 -9.58
CA THR A 138 2.30 -0.62 -10.79
C THR A 138 1.12 -1.56 -10.48
N VAL A 139 0.05 -1.49 -11.27
CA VAL A 139 -1.12 -2.37 -11.14
C VAL A 139 -0.80 -3.77 -11.70
N ASN A 140 -0.71 -4.77 -10.84
CA ASN A 140 -0.36 -6.15 -11.19
C ASN A 140 -1.39 -6.75 -12.15
N LYS A 141 -2.66 -6.83 -11.73
CA LYS A 141 -3.77 -7.34 -12.56
C LYS A 141 -4.09 -6.42 -13.76
N GLY A 142 -3.62 -5.19 -13.73
CA GLY A 142 -3.64 -4.26 -14.86
C GLY A 142 -2.62 -4.58 -15.94
N GLY A 143 -1.79 -5.62 -15.77
CA GLY A 143 -0.69 -5.98 -16.66
C GLY A 143 0.49 -5.04 -16.52
N GLY A 144 0.83 -4.65 -15.29
CA GLY A 144 1.95 -3.76 -14.97
C GLY A 144 1.71 -2.31 -15.42
N CYS A 145 0.46 -1.89 -15.61
CA CYS A 145 0.18 -0.51 -15.96
C CYS A 145 0.43 0.42 -14.76
N PHE A 146 0.62 1.71 -15.03
CA PHE A 146 0.99 2.67 -13.99
C PHE A 146 0.16 3.95 -14.06
N TYR A 147 0.10 4.64 -12.93
CA TYR A 147 -0.41 6.01 -12.84
C TYR A 147 0.72 7.00 -13.15
N THR A 148 0.39 8.08 -13.86
CA THR A 148 1.30 9.24 -13.90
C THR A 148 1.20 10.03 -12.61
N THR A 149 2.27 10.73 -12.23
CA THR A 149 2.29 11.60 -11.04
C THR A 149 1.16 12.62 -11.04
N ASN A 150 0.83 13.21 -12.20
CA ASN A 150 -0.31 14.12 -12.34
C ASN A 150 -1.64 13.45 -11.99
N LYS A 151 -1.85 12.20 -12.40
CA LYS A 151 -3.09 11.47 -12.08
C LYS A 151 -3.20 11.13 -10.60
N ILE A 152 -2.09 10.78 -9.95
CA ILE A 152 -2.05 10.60 -8.49
C ILE A 152 -2.32 11.94 -7.80
N ALA A 153 -1.75 13.04 -8.27
CA ALA A 153 -1.95 14.37 -7.69
C ALA A 153 -3.42 14.85 -7.78
N GLU A 154 -4.10 14.57 -8.88
CA GLU A 154 -5.54 14.84 -9.02
C GLU A 154 -6.36 14.09 -7.94
N ILE A 155 -6.05 12.82 -7.69
CA ILE A 155 -6.72 12.01 -6.66
C ILE A 155 -6.36 12.51 -5.25
N ALA A 156 -5.08 12.83 -5.02
CA ALA A 156 -4.61 13.37 -3.75
C ALA A 156 -5.31 14.69 -3.40
N ALA A 157 -5.57 15.55 -4.39
CA ALA A 157 -6.33 16.78 -4.18
C ALA A 157 -7.76 16.50 -3.71
N VAL A 158 -8.44 15.50 -4.30
CA VAL A 158 -9.78 15.07 -3.84
C VAL A 158 -9.72 14.56 -2.40
N CYS A 159 -8.76 13.68 -2.08
CA CYS A 159 -8.59 13.13 -0.74
C CYS A 159 -8.37 14.24 0.29
N LYS A 160 -7.43 15.16 0.01
CA LYS A 160 -7.13 16.30 0.87
C LYS A 160 -8.35 17.19 1.11
N ASN A 161 -9.10 17.52 0.06
CA ASN A 161 -10.29 18.37 0.16
C ASN A 161 -11.43 17.71 0.95
N ARG A 162 -11.46 16.38 1.00
CA ARG A 162 -12.48 15.59 1.71
C ARG A 162 -11.99 15.02 3.04
N GLY A 163 -10.77 15.34 3.45
CA GLY A 163 -10.18 14.85 4.71
C GLY A 163 -9.95 13.34 4.73
N LEU A 164 -9.67 12.73 3.57
CA LEU A 164 -9.37 11.31 3.42
C LEU A 164 -7.86 11.08 3.39
N ALA A 165 -7.43 9.94 3.93
CA ALA A 165 -6.08 9.43 3.70
C ALA A 165 -5.94 8.90 2.26
N LEU A 166 -4.71 8.93 1.74
CA LEU A 166 -4.34 8.32 0.46
C LEU A 166 -3.15 7.39 0.69
N HIS A 167 -3.33 6.11 0.40
CA HIS A 167 -2.29 5.08 0.43
C HIS A 167 -1.93 4.65 -0.99
N LEU A 168 -0.64 4.40 -1.25
CA LEU A 168 -0.10 3.97 -2.54
C LEU A 168 0.84 2.78 -2.34
#